data_AF-A0A425WQH7-F1
#
_entry.id   AF-A0A425WQH7-F1
#
_cell.length_a   1.000
_cell.length_b   1.000
_cell.length_c   1.000
_cell.angle_alpha   90.00
_cell.angle_beta   90.00
_cell.angle_gamma   90.00
#
_symmetry.space_group_name_H-M   'P 1'
#
loop_
_entity.id
_entity.type
_entity.pdbx_description
1 polymer ?
#
loop_
_entity_poly.entity_id
_entity_poly.type
_entity_poly.pdbx_seq_one_letter_code
_entity_poly.pdbx_strand_id
1 'polypeptide(L)'
;MSYVSWDTYFPEYDAIFSNMFGKASLAVLSKCPLPEDIAHLRQSTLEKVIAEASHGRSGSNQASEIKQKAKTSIGFCLGSAAASFEIKSYISQIEFLLERACEADDKIAKLLDSIEPLLLTVPGISHTTGAQIVAEIGDAARFKNVAAIVSYANINPSINQSAKFELKGGSITKRGSPYLRRALCFAAQGACRLDPGLFAFCDKKRSEGKRHRVAVMAVARKLCHIIYAILQDQVPFESRG
;
A
#
# COMPACT_ATOMS: atom_id res chain seq x y z
N MET A 1 -6.72 29.25 18.36
CA MET A 1 -6.45 28.47 17.14
C MET A 1 -7.69 27.61 16.90
N SER A 2 -8.64 28.14 16.12
CA SER A 2 -9.91 27.49 15.85
C SER A 2 -9.66 26.22 15.03
N TYR A 3 -10.07 25.07 15.55
CA TYR A 3 -10.26 23.88 14.73
C TYR A 3 -11.37 24.20 13.73
N VAL A 4 -11.01 24.66 12.54
CA VAL A 4 -11.90 24.61 11.39
C VAL A 4 -11.91 23.15 10.96
N SER A 5 -12.71 22.33 11.65
CA SER A 5 -13.01 20.99 11.14
C SER A 5 -13.92 21.19 9.94
N TRP A 6 -13.62 20.56 8.81
CA TRP A 6 -14.51 20.59 7.65
C TRP A 6 -15.94 20.10 8.00
N ASP A 7 -16.07 19.22 8.99
CA ASP A 7 -17.35 18.79 9.59
C ASP A 7 -18.17 19.96 10.17
N THR A 8 -17.52 21.09 10.48
CA THR A 8 -18.19 22.31 10.93
C THR A 8 -18.97 22.96 9.77
N TYR A 9 -18.49 22.81 8.54
CA TYR A 9 -19.08 23.45 7.35
C TYR A 9 -19.97 22.51 6.54
N PHE A 10 -19.71 21.19 6.54
CA PHE A 10 -20.57 20.22 5.87
C PHE A 10 -20.57 18.84 6.55
N PRO A 11 -21.17 18.71 7.75
CA PRO A 11 -21.10 17.47 8.54
C PRO A 11 -21.72 16.24 7.85
N GLU A 12 -22.68 16.44 6.94
CA GLU A 12 -23.39 15.33 6.29
C GLU A 12 -22.61 14.68 5.14
N TYR A 13 -21.48 15.25 4.73
CA TYR A 13 -20.81 14.86 3.50
C TYR A 13 -19.95 13.59 3.63
N ASP A 14 -19.44 13.26 4.83
CA ASP A 14 -18.68 12.02 5.06
C ASP A 14 -19.54 10.78 4.74
N ALA A 15 -20.85 10.86 5.00
CA ALA A 15 -21.79 9.78 4.77
C ALA A 15 -22.15 9.54 3.28
N ILE A 16 -21.63 10.33 2.34
CA ILE A 16 -22.01 10.30 0.93
C ILE A 16 -21.06 9.40 0.12
N PHE A 17 -19.77 9.53 0.38
CA PHE A 17 -18.75 8.80 -0.35
C PHE A 17 -18.26 7.62 0.49
N SER A 18 -18.09 6.45 -0.14
CA SER A 18 -17.47 5.30 0.53
C SER A 18 -16.01 5.55 0.93
N ASN A 19 -15.36 6.52 0.29
CA ASN A 19 -14.05 7.04 0.66
C ASN A 19 -14.07 8.56 0.52
N MET A 20 -14.04 9.28 1.65
CA MET A 20 -14.03 10.73 1.69
C MET A 20 -12.82 11.35 0.97
N PHE A 21 -11.67 10.68 0.97
CA PHE A 21 -10.45 11.11 0.27
C PHE A 21 -10.30 10.44 -1.11
N GLY A 22 -11.37 9.82 -1.62
CA GLY A 22 -11.39 9.23 -2.95
C GLY A 22 -11.41 10.30 -4.05
N LYS A 23 -10.97 9.92 -5.26
CA LYS A 23 -10.89 10.83 -6.42
C LYS A 23 -12.19 11.59 -6.70
N ALA A 24 -13.33 10.91 -6.62
CA ALA A 24 -14.64 11.53 -6.85
C ALA A 24 -14.99 12.60 -5.81
N SER A 25 -14.71 12.34 -4.53
CA SER A 25 -14.94 13.30 -3.45
C SER A 25 -14.01 14.50 -3.56
N LEU A 26 -12.71 14.27 -3.78
CA LEU A 26 -11.72 15.35 -3.95
C LEU A 26 -12.07 16.23 -5.17
N ALA A 27 -12.54 15.64 -6.27
CA ALA A 27 -12.98 16.38 -7.46
C ALA A 27 -14.22 17.26 -7.20
N VAL A 28 -15.13 16.83 -6.33
CA VAL A 28 -16.28 17.65 -5.91
C VAL A 28 -15.80 18.78 -5.02
N LEU A 29 -15.03 18.49 -3.97
CA LEU A 29 -14.57 19.51 -3.03
C LEU A 29 -13.62 20.53 -3.66
N SER A 30 -12.81 20.15 -4.65
CA SER A 30 -11.92 21.09 -5.35
C SER A 30 -12.70 22.16 -6.12
N LYS A 31 -13.86 21.78 -6.69
CA LYS A 31 -14.77 22.71 -7.38
C LYS A 31 -15.70 23.44 -6.40
N CYS A 32 -16.24 22.71 -5.42
CA CYS A 32 -17.41 23.09 -4.63
C CYS A 32 -17.25 22.59 -3.17
N PRO A 33 -16.39 23.23 -2.37
CA PRO A 33 -16.04 22.72 -1.04
C PRO A 33 -17.15 22.89 0.00
N LEU A 34 -18.09 23.81 -0.23
CA LEU A 34 -19.13 24.17 0.74
C LEU A 34 -20.53 23.74 0.27
N PRO A 35 -21.47 23.52 1.21
CA PRO A 35 -22.84 23.13 0.87
C PRO A 35 -23.55 24.21 0.04
N GLU A 36 -23.27 25.49 0.30
CA GLU A 36 -23.82 26.61 -0.48
C GLU A 36 -23.42 26.52 -1.97
N ASP A 37 -22.12 26.33 -2.24
CA ASP A 37 -21.59 26.16 -3.60
C ASP A 37 -22.30 25.01 -4.33
N ILE A 38 -22.43 23.88 -3.63
CA ILE A 38 -23.04 22.65 -4.15
C ILE A 38 -24.53 22.85 -4.42
N ALA A 39 -25.26 23.54 -3.53
CA ALA A 39 -26.69 23.79 -3.69
C ALA A 39 -27.00 24.64 -4.92
N HIS A 40 -26.13 25.61 -5.24
CA HIS A 40 -26.25 26.50 -6.40
C HIS A 40 -25.85 25.86 -7.72
N LEU A 41 -25.05 24.80 -7.70
CA LEU A 41 -24.59 24.12 -8.91
C LEU A 41 -25.66 23.28 -9.58
N ARG A 42 -25.62 23.21 -10.92
CA ARG A 42 -26.50 22.32 -11.69
C ARG A 42 -26.15 20.87 -11.37
N GLN A 43 -27.18 20.04 -11.18
CA GLN A 43 -26.98 18.62 -10.86
C GLN A 43 -26.21 17.92 -11.99
N SER A 44 -26.52 18.22 -13.25
CA SER A 44 -25.80 17.67 -14.41
C SER A 44 -24.31 18.02 -14.45
N THR A 45 -23.90 19.16 -13.88
CA THR A 45 -22.47 19.49 -13.75
C THR A 45 -21.82 18.62 -12.69
N LEU A 46 -22.47 18.45 -11.54
CA LEU A 46 -21.98 17.60 -10.46
C LEU A 46 -21.89 16.14 -10.90
N GLU A 47 -22.88 15.65 -11.62
CA GLU A 47 -22.88 14.31 -12.23
C GLU A 47 -21.67 14.09 -13.13
N LYS A 48 -21.35 15.07 -14.00
CA LYS A 48 -20.17 14.99 -14.87
C LYS A 48 -18.87 14.93 -14.06
N VAL A 49 -18.72 15.79 -13.05
CA VAL A 49 -17.52 15.82 -12.20
C VAL A 49 -17.30 14.47 -11.52
N ILE A 50 -18.36 13.92 -10.92
CA ILE A 50 -18.29 12.63 -10.21
C ILE A 50 -18.07 11.49 -11.21
N ALA A 51 -18.75 11.49 -12.37
CA ALA A 51 -18.60 10.46 -13.39
C ALA A 51 -17.18 10.45 -13.99
N GLU A 52 -16.61 11.61 -14.30
CA GLU A 52 -15.23 11.73 -14.79
C GLU A 52 -14.23 11.19 -13.76
N ALA A 53 -14.36 11.60 -12.50
CA ALA A 53 -13.44 11.21 -11.43
C ALA A 53 -13.61 9.76 -10.95
N SER A 54 -14.79 9.17 -11.14
CA SER A 54 -15.10 7.77 -10.76
C SER A 54 -14.99 6.77 -11.91
N HIS A 55 -14.57 7.21 -13.11
CA HIS A 55 -14.57 6.40 -14.33
C HIS A 55 -15.95 5.83 -14.67
N GLY A 56 -17.01 6.64 -14.51
CA GLY A 56 -18.39 6.32 -14.87
C GLY A 56 -19.10 5.36 -13.91
N ARG A 57 -18.48 4.98 -12.78
CA ARG A 57 -19.04 4.02 -11.82
C ARG A 57 -20.15 4.62 -10.97
N SER A 58 -20.08 5.93 -10.72
CA SER A 58 -21.03 6.63 -9.87
C SER A 58 -21.18 8.07 -10.35
N GLY A 59 -22.42 8.56 -10.50
CA GLY A 59 -22.65 9.92 -10.99
C GLY A 59 -24.03 10.44 -10.60
N SER A 60 -25.08 9.82 -11.15
CA SER A 60 -26.47 10.29 -10.98
C SER A 60 -26.93 10.27 -9.52
N ASN A 61 -26.90 9.10 -8.87
CA ASN A 61 -27.43 8.97 -7.50
C ASN A 61 -26.64 9.80 -6.49
N GLN A 62 -25.31 9.77 -6.57
CA GLN A 62 -24.44 10.54 -5.67
C GLN A 62 -24.60 12.05 -5.86
N ALA A 63 -24.69 12.54 -7.09
CA ALA A 63 -24.91 13.96 -7.35
C ALA A 63 -26.27 14.43 -6.78
N SER A 64 -27.32 13.62 -6.94
CA SER A 64 -28.62 13.95 -6.34
C SER A 64 -28.57 13.96 -4.81
N GLU A 65 -27.89 13.00 -4.21
CA GLU A 65 -27.78 12.87 -2.75
C GLU A 65 -26.98 14.04 -2.14
N ILE A 66 -25.83 14.37 -2.72
CA ILE A 66 -24.99 15.51 -2.33
C ILE A 66 -25.78 16.80 -2.39
N LYS A 67 -26.52 17.01 -3.49
CA LYS A 67 -27.29 18.23 -3.67
C LYS A 67 -28.46 18.32 -2.70
N GLN A 68 -29.09 17.20 -2.36
CA GLN A 68 -30.15 17.17 -1.34
C GLN A 68 -29.59 17.51 0.04
N LYS A 69 -28.51 16.84 0.45
CA LYS A 69 -27.85 17.07 1.75
C LYS A 69 -27.31 18.50 1.87
N ALA A 70 -26.76 19.05 0.80
CA ALA A 70 -26.27 20.43 0.77
C ALA A 70 -27.38 21.46 1.02
N LYS A 71 -28.59 21.24 0.48
CA LYS A 71 -29.74 22.14 0.70
C LYS A 71 -30.27 22.12 2.12
N THR A 72 -30.13 20.99 2.81
CA THR A 72 -30.61 20.80 4.19
C THR A 72 -29.48 20.80 5.22
N SER A 73 -28.27 21.20 4.82
CA SER A 73 -27.11 21.12 5.70
C SER A 73 -27.23 22.09 6.86
N ILE A 74 -26.82 21.64 8.04
CA ILE A 74 -26.75 22.46 9.26
C ILE A 74 -25.37 23.11 9.47
N GLY A 75 -24.49 23.02 8.47
CA GLY A 75 -23.14 23.55 8.52
C GLY A 75 -23.06 25.07 8.73
N PHE A 76 -21.93 25.53 9.26
CA PHE A 76 -21.69 26.95 9.48
C PHE A 76 -21.55 27.72 8.16
N CYS A 77 -22.25 28.83 8.02
CA CYS A 77 -22.11 29.77 6.89
C CYS A 77 -21.05 30.85 7.15
N LEU A 78 -20.69 31.11 8.42
CA LEU A 78 -19.80 32.20 8.77
C LEU A 78 -18.35 31.91 8.36
N GLY A 79 -17.74 32.87 7.65
CA GLY A 79 -16.37 32.71 7.14
C GLY A 79 -16.28 31.74 5.96
N SER A 80 -17.37 31.50 5.24
CA SER A 80 -17.43 30.60 4.06
C SER A 80 -16.31 30.86 3.05
N ALA A 81 -16.01 32.13 2.74
CA ALA A 81 -14.89 32.45 1.84
C ALA A 81 -13.53 31.96 2.36
N ALA A 82 -13.26 32.09 3.67
CA ALA A 82 -12.02 31.61 4.28
C ALA A 82 -11.98 30.08 4.35
N ALA A 83 -13.09 29.43 4.72
CA ALA A 83 -13.20 27.97 4.75
C ALA A 83 -13.06 27.36 3.35
N SER A 84 -13.69 27.95 2.34
CA SER A 84 -13.58 27.53 0.94
C SER A 84 -12.12 27.61 0.45
N PHE A 85 -11.43 28.71 0.79
CA PHE A 85 -10.01 28.86 0.49
C PHE A 85 -9.13 27.81 1.20
N GLU A 86 -9.36 27.58 2.49
CA GLU A 86 -8.62 26.62 3.30
C GLU A 86 -8.80 25.18 2.78
N ILE A 87 -10.05 24.76 2.54
CA ILE A 87 -10.38 23.43 2.00
C ILE A 87 -9.72 23.23 0.63
N LYS A 88 -9.83 24.20 -0.29
CA LYS A 88 -9.19 24.11 -1.62
C LYS A 88 -7.67 24.06 -1.53
N SER A 89 -7.07 24.80 -0.59
CA SER A 89 -5.64 24.76 -0.32
C SER A 89 -5.19 23.38 0.15
N TYR A 90 -5.92 22.75 1.08
CA TYR A 90 -5.61 21.40 1.54
C TYR A 90 -5.81 20.35 0.45
N ILE A 91 -6.86 20.46 -0.36
CA ILE A 91 -7.07 19.55 -1.49
C ILE A 91 -5.92 19.64 -2.49
N SER A 92 -5.49 20.86 -2.81
CA SER A 92 -4.33 21.07 -3.71
C SER A 92 -3.06 20.43 -3.14
N GLN A 93 -2.84 20.51 -1.82
CA GLN A 93 -1.72 19.85 -1.15
C GLN A 93 -1.84 18.32 -1.19
N ILE A 94 -3.03 17.77 -0.96
CA ILE A 94 -3.29 16.33 -1.05
C ILE A 94 -3.02 15.83 -2.48
N GLU A 95 -3.56 16.50 -3.49
CA GLU A 95 -3.36 16.15 -4.90
C GLU A 95 -1.88 16.18 -5.28
N PHE A 96 -1.15 17.23 -4.85
CA PHE A 96 0.29 17.32 -5.04
C PHE A 96 1.04 16.15 -4.38
N LEU A 97 0.72 15.81 -3.12
CA LEU A 97 1.39 14.72 -2.41
C LEU A 97 1.10 13.35 -3.04
N LEU A 98 -0.14 13.13 -3.50
CA LEU A 98 -0.51 11.91 -4.22
C LEU A 98 0.26 11.77 -5.54
N GLU A 99 0.39 12.86 -6.30
CA GLU A 99 1.19 12.87 -7.53
C GLU A 99 2.66 12.56 -7.25
N ARG A 100 3.26 13.20 -6.24
CA ARG A 100 4.65 12.93 -5.84
C ARG A 100 4.85 11.50 -5.34
N ALA A 101 3.86 10.92 -4.67
CA ALA A 101 3.90 9.52 -4.26
C ALA A 101 3.90 8.57 -5.47
N CYS A 102 3.03 8.79 -6.46
CA CYS A 102 3.03 8.02 -7.70
C CYS A 102 4.37 8.13 -8.45
N GLU A 103 4.95 9.33 -8.55
CA GLU A 103 6.27 9.51 -9.17
C GLU A 103 7.39 8.76 -8.42
N ALA A 104 7.32 8.71 -7.10
CA ALA A 104 8.27 7.95 -6.29
C ALA A 104 8.11 6.45 -6.53
N ASP A 105 6.89 5.93 -6.57
CA ASP A 105 6.60 4.52 -6.88
C ASP A 105 7.11 4.14 -8.28
N ASP A 106 6.90 4.98 -9.30
CA ASP A 106 7.40 4.77 -10.65
C ASP A 106 8.93 4.74 -10.70
N LYS A 107 9.60 5.62 -9.95
CA LYS A 107 11.06 5.63 -9.85
C LYS A 107 11.58 4.37 -9.16
N ILE A 108 10.92 3.92 -8.09
CA ILE A 108 11.26 2.69 -7.38
C ILE A 108 11.12 1.48 -8.31
N ALA A 109 10.02 1.41 -9.08
CA ALA A 109 9.79 0.34 -10.04
C ALA A 109 10.92 0.27 -11.08
N LYS A 110 11.24 1.41 -11.72
CA LYS A 110 12.34 1.49 -12.71
C LYS A 110 13.70 1.11 -12.14
N LEU A 111 13.98 1.48 -10.89
CA LEU A 111 15.22 1.08 -10.22
C LEU A 111 15.29 -0.43 -9.98
N LEU A 112 14.18 -1.05 -9.56
CA LEU A 112 14.13 -2.50 -9.39
C LEU A 112 14.32 -3.22 -10.73
N ASP A 113 13.64 -2.78 -11.78
CA ASP A 113 13.77 -3.35 -13.13
C ASP A 113 15.22 -3.28 -13.65
N SER A 114 15.96 -2.24 -13.24
CA SER A 114 17.35 -2.07 -13.63
C SER A 114 18.34 -2.91 -12.82
N ILE A 115 18.07 -3.16 -11.54
CA ILE A 115 19.05 -3.75 -10.61
C ILE A 115 18.77 -5.23 -10.39
N GLU A 116 17.51 -5.63 -10.15
CA GLU A 116 17.13 -7.01 -9.84
C GLU A 116 15.77 -7.39 -10.48
N PRO A 117 15.63 -7.32 -11.83
CA PRO A 117 14.37 -7.61 -12.52
C PRO A 117 13.92 -9.06 -12.30
N LEU A 118 14.86 -9.98 -12.07
CA LEU A 118 14.57 -11.41 -11.88
C LEU A 118 13.74 -11.67 -10.62
N LEU A 119 13.74 -10.79 -9.61
CA LEU A 119 12.88 -10.96 -8.44
C LEU A 119 11.39 -10.89 -8.77
N LEU A 120 11.02 -10.15 -9.83
CA LEU A 120 9.63 -10.05 -10.30
C LEU A 120 9.13 -11.35 -10.94
N THR A 121 10.02 -12.29 -11.26
CA THR A 121 9.63 -13.63 -11.75
C THR A 121 9.05 -14.50 -10.64
N VAL A 122 9.31 -14.17 -9.37
CA VAL A 122 8.77 -14.89 -8.22
C VAL A 122 7.30 -14.49 -8.01
N PRO A 123 6.34 -15.42 -8.06
CA PRO A 123 4.94 -15.12 -7.82
C PRO A 123 4.72 -14.44 -6.48
N GLY A 124 3.99 -13.33 -6.48
CA GLY A 124 3.69 -12.55 -5.28
C GLY A 124 4.70 -11.45 -4.94
N ILE A 125 5.85 -11.37 -5.62
CA ILE A 125 6.73 -10.21 -5.52
C ILE A 125 6.26 -9.13 -6.50
N SER A 126 5.88 -7.97 -5.95
CA SER A 126 5.58 -6.75 -6.72
C SER A 126 6.79 -5.81 -6.75
N HIS A 127 6.78 -4.77 -7.59
CA HIS A 127 7.82 -3.73 -7.60
C HIS A 127 8.11 -3.17 -6.20
N THR A 128 7.07 -2.79 -5.45
CA THR A 128 7.21 -2.26 -4.09
C THR A 128 7.82 -3.30 -3.13
N THR A 129 7.35 -4.54 -3.18
CA THR A 129 7.81 -5.59 -2.27
C THR A 129 9.23 -6.05 -2.62
N GLY A 130 9.53 -6.19 -3.91
CA GLY A 130 10.85 -6.53 -4.43
C GLY A 130 11.88 -5.44 -4.11
N ALA A 131 11.54 -4.18 -4.36
CA ALA A 131 12.41 -3.06 -3.99
C ALA A 131 12.69 -3.02 -2.48
N GLN A 132 11.68 -3.28 -1.64
CA GLN A 132 11.88 -3.36 -0.19
C GLN A 132 12.79 -4.53 0.19
N ILE A 133 12.65 -5.69 -0.46
CA ILE A 133 13.54 -6.85 -0.22
C ILE A 133 14.98 -6.51 -0.59
N VAL A 134 15.21 -5.93 -1.77
CA VAL A 134 16.54 -5.52 -2.25
C VAL A 134 17.15 -4.46 -1.36
N ALA A 135 16.37 -3.45 -0.95
CA ALA A 135 16.87 -2.38 -0.07
C ALA A 135 17.30 -2.90 1.31
N GLU A 136 16.61 -3.89 1.86
CA GLU A 136 16.93 -4.47 3.17
C GLU A 136 18.10 -5.47 3.12
N ILE A 137 18.19 -6.26 2.04
CA ILE A 137 19.28 -7.22 1.85
C ILE A 137 20.56 -6.46 1.44
N GLY A 138 20.45 -5.50 0.53
CA GLY A 138 21.58 -4.88 -0.15
C GLY A 138 22.35 -5.91 -0.96
N ASP A 139 23.68 -5.86 -0.88
CA ASP A 139 24.54 -6.91 -1.45
C ASP A 139 24.33 -8.24 -0.72
N ALA A 140 23.81 -9.24 -1.44
CA ALA A 140 23.58 -10.58 -0.91
C ALA A 140 24.88 -11.28 -0.45
N ALA A 141 26.04 -10.92 -1.02
CA ALA A 141 27.34 -11.48 -0.65
C ALA A 141 27.80 -11.08 0.76
N ARG A 142 27.20 -10.03 1.35
CA ARG A 142 27.47 -9.65 2.74
C ARG A 142 27.04 -10.76 3.72
N PHE A 143 26.05 -11.57 3.34
CA PHE A 143 25.55 -12.68 4.13
C PHE A 143 26.32 -13.97 3.82
N LYS A 144 26.81 -14.64 4.86
CA LYS A 144 27.54 -15.92 4.73
C LYS A 144 26.71 -17.02 4.05
N ASN A 145 25.40 -17.03 4.30
CA ASN A 145 24.44 -17.97 3.73
C ASN A 145 23.00 -17.46 3.88
N VAL A 146 22.07 -18.14 3.21
CA VAL A 146 20.63 -17.89 3.34
C VAL A 146 20.11 -17.95 4.79
N ALA A 147 20.68 -18.80 5.65
CA ALA A 147 20.24 -18.90 7.05
C ALA A 147 20.53 -17.60 7.83
N ALA A 148 21.59 -16.87 7.47
CA ALA A 148 21.86 -15.55 8.00
C ALA A 148 20.78 -14.54 7.58
N ILE A 149 20.28 -14.59 6.34
CA ILE A 149 19.17 -13.72 5.89
C ILE A 149 17.86 -14.10 6.59
N VAL A 150 17.56 -15.40 6.74
CA VAL A 150 16.40 -15.88 7.48
C VAL A 150 16.42 -15.41 8.93
N SER A 151 17.59 -15.43 9.57
CA SER A 151 17.75 -14.88 10.92
C SER A 151 17.64 -13.36 10.93
N TYR A 152 18.24 -12.68 9.96
CA TYR A 152 18.12 -11.24 9.80
C TYR A 152 16.67 -10.80 9.57
N ALA A 153 15.86 -11.57 8.85
CA ALA A 153 14.42 -11.31 8.69
C ALA A 153 13.58 -11.78 9.90
N ASN A 154 14.20 -12.39 10.92
CA ASN A 154 13.51 -13.01 12.07
C ASN A 154 12.42 -14.02 11.65
N ILE A 155 12.53 -14.70 10.51
CA ILE A 155 11.51 -15.65 10.01
C ILE A 155 11.79 -17.11 10.41
N ASN A 156 12.71 -17.32 11.35
CA ASN A 156 13.01 -18.64 11.91
C ASN A 156 11.96 -19.02 12.97
N PRO A 157 11.34 -20.22 12.90
CA PRO A 157 10.53 -20.72 14.01
C PRO A 157 11.44 -21.05 15.19
N SER A 158 11.50 -20.12 16.16
CA SER A 158 12.06 -20.24 17.51
C SER A 158 13.06 -21.39 17.72
N ILE A 159 14.34 -21.10 17.50
CA ILE A 159 15.40 -21.76 18.25
C ILE A 159 16.19 -20.61 18.89
N ASN A 160 16.02 -20.45 20.20
CA ASN A 160 16.90 -19.67 21.08
C ASN A 160 18.27 -20.34 21.15
N GLN A 161 18.94 -20.51 20.00
CA GLN A 161 20.36 -20.76 19.97
C GLN A 161 21.00 -19.48 19.49
N SER A 162 21.72 -18.88 20.43
CA SER A 162 22.68 -17.80 20.28
C SER A 162 23.71 -18.11 19.18
N ALA A 163 23.27 -18.07 17.92
CA ALA A 163 24.18 -17.96 16.80
C ALA A 163 24.72 -16.53 16.82
N LYS A 164 25.94 -16.36 17.34
CA LYS A 164 26.75 -15.18 17.06
C LYS A 164 26.94 -15.15 15.54
N PHE A 165 26.16 -14.31 14.86
CA PHE A 165 26.31 -14.10 13.43
C PHE A 165 27.44 -13.11 13.20
N GLU A 166 28.58 -13.62 12.73
CA GLU A 166 29.67 -12.81 12.22
C GLU A 166 29.49 -12.69 10.70
N LEU A 167 29.18 -11.47 10.23
CA LEU A 167 29.32 -11.13 8.81
C LEU A 167 30.79 -10.79 8.53
N LYS A 168 31.25 -11.01 7.30
CA LYS A 168 32.49 -10.39 6.84
C LYS A 168 32.27 -8.89 6.74
N GLY A 169 32.74 -8.12 7.72
CA GLY A 169 32.78 -6.65 7.66
C GLY A 169 31.74 -5.87 8.48
N GLY A 170 31.02 -6.46 9.44
CA GLY A 170 30.17 -5.68 10.33
C GLY A 170 29.25 -6.49 11.26
N SER A 171 28.86 -5.87 12.37
CA SER A 171 27.87 -6.44 13.31
C SER A 171 26.46 -6.20 12.78
N ILE A 172 25.70 -7.27 12.54
CA ILE A 172 24.24 -7.16 12.48
C ILE A 172 23.81 -6.71 13.88
N THR A 173 23.23 -5.52 13.99
CA THR A 173 22.56 -5.10 15.23
C THR A 173 21.62 -6.22 15.65
N LYS A 174 21.62 -6.59 16.94
CA LYS A 174 20.88 -7.76 17.48
C LYS A 174 19.35 -7.77 17.21
N ARG A 175 18.84 -6.81 16.44
CA ARG A 175 17.47 -6.74 15.93
C ARG A 175 17.50 -6.98 14.43
N GLY A 176 17.07 -8.17 14.00
CA GLY A 176 16.79 -8.41 12.59
C GLY A 176 15.78 -7.41 12.01
N SER A 177 15.75 -7.24 10.68
CA SER A 177 14.88 -6.31 9.97
C SER A 177 13.39 -6.69 10.03
N PRO A 178 12.54 -5.90 10.73
CA PRO A 178 11.10 -6.10 10.69
C PRO A 178 10.49 -5.72 9.33
N TYR A 179 11.18 -4.89 8.54
CA TYR A 179 10.77 -4.50 7.19
C TYR A 179 10.96 -5.63 6.20
N LEU A 180 12.12 -6.30 6.20
CA LEU A 180 12.36 -7.50 5.39
C LEU A 180 11.36 -8.61 5.74
N ARG A 181 11.11 -8.83 7.03
CA ARG A 181 10.09 -9.77 7.50
C ARG A 181 8.73 -9.47 6.87
N ARG A 182 8.30 -8.21 6.92
CA ARG A 182 7.01 -7.75 6.40
C ARG A 182 6.94 -7.96 4.89
N ALA A 183 7.96 -7.54 4.15
CA ALA A 183 8.03 -7.70 2.71
C ALA A 183 7.93 -9.17 2.29
N LEU A 184 8.71 -10.06 2.93
CA LEU A 184 8.65 -11.50 2.67
C LEU A 184 7.28 -12.10 3.02
N CYS A 185 6.60 -11.60 4.06
CA CYS A 185 5.25 -12.05 4.40
C CYS A 185 4.20 -11.60 3.37
N PHE A 186 4.30 -10.38 2.83
CA PHE A 186 3.42 -9.92 1.76
C PHE A 186 3.68 -10.70 0.47
N ALA A 187 4.94 -10.91 0.11
CA ALA A 187 5.32 -11.76 -1.01
C ALA A 187 4.75 -13.17 -0.84
N ALA A 188 4.89 -13.77 0.34
CA ALA A 188 4.36 -15.10 0.64
C ALA A 188 2.84 -15.19 0.49
N GLN A 189 2.09 -14.17 0.92
CA GLN A 189 0.64 -14.15 0.76
C GLN A 189 0.25 -14.06 -0.72
N GLY A 190 0.95 -13.23 -1.51
CA GLY A 190 0.78 -13.17 -2.95
C GLY A 190 1.11 -14.49 -3.63
N ALA A 191 2.23 -15.10 -3.25
CA ALA A 191 2.71 -16.36 -3.78
C ALA A 191 1.73 -17.50 -3.53
N CYS A 192 1.15 -17.58 -2.32
CA CYS A 192 0.10 -18.56 -2.00
C CYS A 192 -1.16 -18.39 -2.86
N ARG A 193 -1.41 -17.21 -3.44
CA ARG A 193 -2.58 -16.98 -4.31
C ARG A 193 -2.28 -17.26 -5.78
N LEU A 194 -1.04 -17.04 -6.20
CA LEU A 194 -0.64 -17.02 -7.61
C LEU A 194 0.07 -18.29 -8.06
N ASP A 195 0.74 -19.00 -7.15
CA ASP A 195 1.50 -20.21 -7.46
C ASP A 195 0.89 -21.45 -6.77
N PRO A 196 0.41 -22.45 -7.53
CA PRO A 196 -0.19 -23.66 -6.98
C PRO A 196 0.76 -24.47 -6.09
N GLY A 197 2.06 -24.52 -6.39
CA GLY A 197 3.05 -25.27 -5.61
C GLY A 197 3.31 -24.65 -4.24
N LEU A 198 3.38 -23.32 -4.17
CA LEU A 198 3.52 -22.56 -2.92
C LEU A 198 2.21 -22.56 -2.13
N PHE A 199 1.06 -22.53 -2.80
CA PHE A 199 -0.24 -22.78 -2.16
C PHE A 199 -0.28 -24.16 -1.51
N ALA A 200 0.05 -25.22 -2.26
CA ALA A 200 0.05 -26.60 -1.74
C ALA A 200 1.01 -26.76 -0.55
N PHE A 201 2.17 -26.11 -0.59
CA PHE A 201 3.09 -26.08 0.55
C PHE A 201 2.47 -25.38 1.77
N CYS A 202 1.84 -24.22 1.58
CA CYS A 202 1.14 -23.50 2.64
C CYS A 202 0.00 -24.34 3.23
N ASP A 203 -0.78 -24.98 2.37
CA ASP A 203 -1.90 -25.82 2.76
C ASP A 203 -1.48 -27.05 3.54
N LYS A 204 -0.41 -27.72 3.09
CA LYS A 204 0.24 -28.80 3.84
C LYS A 204 0.67 -28.35 5.25
N LYS A 205 1.22 -27.14 5.40
CA LYS A 205 1.55 -26.62 6.73
C LYS A 205 0.32 -26.37 7.60
N ARG A 206 -0.82 -26.00 7.01
CA ARG A 206 -2.08 -25.89 7.75
C ARG A 206 -2.62 -27.27 8.16
N SER A 207 -2.56 -28.27 7.28
CA SER A 207 -3.00 -29.63 7.59
C SER A 207 -2.15 -30.32 8.66
N GLU A 208 -0.86 -29.93 8.78
CA GLU A 208 0.02 -30.28 9.91
C GLU A 208 -0.36 -29.57 11.24
N GLY A 209 -1.49 -28.86 11.32
CA GLY A 209 -1.98 -28.19 12.52
C GLY A 209 -1.39 -26.80 12.78
N LYS A 210 -0.62 -26.23 11.85
CA LYS A 210 -0.09 -24.86 12.02
C LYS A 210 -1.18 -23.81 11.75
N ARG A 211 -1.22 -22.78 12.61
CA ARG A 211 -2.06 -21.60 12.37
C ARG A 211 -1.67 -20.92 11.05
N HIS A 212 -2.63 -20.28 10.39
CA HIS A 212 -2.43 -19.61 9.09
C HIS A 212 -1.18 -18.70 9.05
N ARG A 213 -0.98 -17.83 10.05
CA ARG A 213 0.20 -16.95 10.10
C ARG A 213 1.53 -17.71 10.16
N VAL A 214 1.56 -18.88 10.79
CA VAL A 214 2.76 -19.74 10.88
C VAL A 214 3.01 -20.45 9.54
N ALA A 215 1.95 -20.88 8.85
CA ALA A 215 2.07 -21.44 7.50
C ALA A 215 2.59 -20.39 6.50
N VAL A 216 2.07 -19.17 6.52
CA VAL A 216 2.57 -18.04 5.70
C VAL A 216 4.04 -17.74 6.03
N MET A 217 4.43 -17.80 7.31
CA MET A 217 5.84 -17.61 7.69
C MET A 217 6.76 -18.70 7.12
N ALA A 218 6.28 -19.94 7.03
CA ALA A 218 7.02 -21.02 6.40
C ALA A 218 7.20 -20.78 4.89
N VAL A 219 6.17 -20.26 4.22
CA VAL A 219 6.26 -19.83 2.81
C VAL A 219 7.23 -18.66 2.66
N ALA A 220 7.16 -17.66 3.53
CA ALA A 220 8.10 -16.52 3.54
C ALA A 220 9.56 -16.98 3.70
N ARG A 221 9.80 -17.99 4.54
CA ARG A 221 11.12 -18.64 4.64
C ARG A 221 11.50 -19.31 3.33
N LYS A 222 10.60 -20.08 2.70
CA LYS A 222 10.88 -20.72 1.40
C LYS A 222 11.19 -19.68 0.32
N LEU A 223 10.46 -18.57 0.28
CA LEU A 223 10.74 -17.44 -0.63
C LEU A 223 12.09 -16.79 -0.33
N CYS A 224 12.49 -16.64 0.93
CA CYS A 224 13.81 -16.11 1.28
C CYS A 224 14.95 -16.97 0.69
N HIS A 225 14.78 -18.30 0.62
CA HIS A 225 15.74 -19.17 -0.04
C HIS A 225 15.75 -18.98 -1.56
N ILE A 226 14.58 -18.84 -2.18
CA ILE A 226 14.46 -18.58 -3.62
C ILE A 226 15.12 -17.24 -3.97
N ILE A 227 14.77 -16.17 -3.25
CA ILE A 227 15.34 -14.83 -3.44
C ILE A 227 16.85 -14.85 -3.30
N TYR A 228 17.39 -15.51 -2.28
CA TYR A 228 18.84 -15.60 -2.11
C TYR A 228 19.52 -16.31 -3.28
N ALA A 229 18.93 -17.39 -3.80
CA ALA A 229 19.44 -18.09 -4.98
C ALA A 229 19.39 -17.18 -6.22
N ILE A 230 18.28 -16.46 -6.45
CA ILE A 230 18.17 -15.51 -7.57
C ILE A 230 19.25 -14.43 -7.49
N LEU A 231 19.45 -13.83 -6.31
CA LEU A 231 20.44 -12.77 -6.12
C LEU A 231 21.89 -13.25 -6.32
N GLN A 232 22.18 -14.53 -6.06
CA GLN A 232 23.52 -15.12 -6.23
C GLN A 232 23.75 -15.65 -7.65
N ASP A 233 22.80 -16.42 -8.16
CA ASP A 233 22.96 -17.19 -9.39
C ASP A 233 22.47 -16.41 -10.62
N GLN A 234 21.68 -15.34 -10.41
CA GLN A 234 21.09 -14.51 -11.46
C GLN A 234 20.27 -15.33 -12.47
N VAL A 235 19.50 -16.30 -11.94
CA VAL A 235 18.60 -17.18 -12.70
C VAL A 235 17.14 -16.87 -12.32
N PRO A 236 16.21 -16.79 -13.29
CA PRO A 236 14.80 -16.54 -13.00
C PRO A 236 14.17 -17.67 -12.18
N PHE A 237 13.09 -17.34 -11.45
CA PHE A 237 12.28 -18.33 -10.78
C PHE A 237 11.47 -19.14 -11.79
N GLU A 238 11.59 -20.47 -11.69
CA GLU A 238 10.73 -21.41 -12.40
C GLU A 238 9.85 -22.15 -11.40
N SER A 239 8.53 -22.07 -11.62
CA SER A 239 7.57 -22.82 -10.80
C SER A 239 7.76 -24.31 -11.02
N ARG A 240 8.01 -25.04 -9.93
CA ARG A 240 7.98 -26.50 -9.93
C ARG A 240 6.60 -26.91 -9.43
N GLY A 241 5.73 -27.26 -10.37
CA GLY A 241 4.41 -27.83 -10.10
C GLY A 241 4.48 -29.12 -9.28
#